data_AF-A0A6G3QRB6-F1
#
_entry.id   AF-A0A6G3QRB6-F1
#
_cell.length_a   1.000
_cell.length_b   1.000
_cell.length_c   1.000
_cell.angle_alpha   90.00
_cell.angle_beta   90.00
_cell.angle_gamma   90.00
#
_symmetry.space_group_name_H-M   'P 1'
#
loop_
_entity.id
_entity.type
_entity.pdbx_description
1 polymer ?
#
loop_
_entity_poly.entity_id
_entity_poly.type
_entity_poly.pdbx_seq_one_letter_code
_entity_poly.pdbx_strand_id
1 'polypeptide(L)' 'VPGVRVESAPGSGDDHMVELVSRAAGRPTLVITADRGLRARVTALGAEVAGPRTARG' A
#
# COMPACT_ATOMS: atom_id res chain seq x y z
N VAL A 1 -9.23 9.14 -13.05
CA VAL A 1 -9.13 10.33 -12.18
C VAL A 1 -7.75 10.92 -12.35
N PRO A 2 -7.60 12.19 -12.74
CA PRO A 2 -6.29 12.83 -12.82
C PRO A 2 -5.51 12.66 -11.51
N GLY A 3 -4.21 12.37 -11.60
CA GLY A 3 -3.36 12.15 -10.43
C GLY A 3 -3.39 10.73 -9.83
N VAL A 4 -4.20 9.82 -10.37
CA VAL A 4 -4.22 8.40 -9.94
C VAL A 4 -3.44 7.55 -10.94
N ARG A 5 -2.43 6.82 -10.45
CA ARG A 5 -1.75 5.76 -11.19
C ARG A 5 -2.39 4.42 -10.87
N VAL A 6 -2.69 3.64 -11.90
CA VAL A 6 -3.18 2.25 -11.78
C VAL A 6 -2.08 1.34 -12.30
N GLU A 7 -1.74 0.31 -11.54
CA GLU A 7 -0.72 -0.68 -11.90
C GLU A 7 -1.34 -2.08 -11.82
N SER A 8 -1.10 -2.91 -12.84
CA SER A 8 -1.47 -4.33 -12.81
C SER A 8 -0.39 -5.12 -12.08
N ALA A 9 -0.78 -5.90 -11.07
CA ALA A 9 0.12 -6.86 -10.44
C ALA A 9 0.25 -8.11 -11.35
N PRO A 10 1.44 -8.49 -11.84
CA PRO A 10 1.63 -9.70 -12.65
C PRO A 10 1.40 -11.00 -11.85
N GLY A 11 1.19 -10.89 -10.53
CA GLY A 11 0.83 -11.97 -9.63
C GLY A 11 -0.03 -11.45 -8.49
N SER A 12 0.46 -11.58 -7.26
CA SER A 12 -0.26 -11.09 -6.08
C SER A 12 -0.26 -9.57 -6.01
N GLY A 13 -1.44 -8.99 -5.78
CA GLY A 13 -1.57 -7.57 -5.46
C GLY A 13 -0.83 -7.19 -4.18
N ASP A 14 -0.83 -8.06 -3.17
CA ASP A 14 -0.15 -7.80 -1.90
C ASP A 14 1.37 -7.76 -2.07
N ASP A 15 1.93 -8.65 -2.90
CA ASP A 15 3.37 -8.65 -3.19
C ASP A 15 3.76 -7.40 -4.00
N HIS A 16 2.93 -7.01 -4.96
CA HIS A 16 3.12 -5.76 -5.71
C HIS A 16 3.07 -4.53 -4.79
N MET A 17 2.13 -4.50 -3.84
CA MET A 17 2.02 -3.43 -2.85
C MET A 17 3.26 -3.34 -1.95
N VAL A 18 3.79 -4.49 -1.49
CA VAL A 18 5.02 -4.53 -0.67
C VAL A 18 6.22 -4.02 -1.47
N GLU A 19 6.34 -4.39 -2.75
CA GLU A 19 7.39 -3.89 -3.63
C GLU A 19 7.28 -2.36 -3.83
N LEU A 20 6.07 -1.85 -4.08
CA LEU A 20 5.84 -0.40 -4.22
C LEU A 20 6.21 0.38 -2.95
N VAL A 21 5.87 -0.15 -1.77
CA VAL A 21 6.27 0.48 -0.49
C VAL A 21 7.79 0.45 -0.33
N SER A 22 8.44 -0.67 -0.65
CA SER A 22 9.91 -0.77 -0.56
C SER A 22 10.60 0.27 -1.46
N ARG A 23 10.12 0.46 -2.69
CA ARG A 23 10.63 1.49 -3.63
C ARG A 23 10.35 2.92 -3.17
N ALA A 24 9.37 3.12 -2.30
CA ALA A 24 9.02 4.40 -1.70
C ALA A 24 9.77 4.67 -0.38
N ALA A 25 10.82 3.90 -0.05
CA ALA A 25 11.62 4.15 1.14
C ALA A 25 12.16 5.59 1.19
N GLY A 26 12.13 6.20 2.38
CA GLY A 26 12.59 7.57 2.61
C GLY A 26 11.56 8.66 2.36
N ARG A 27 10.32 8.32 1.98
CA ARG A 27 9.17 9.25 1.96
C ARG A 27 7.98 8.72 2.75
N PRO A 28 7.17 9.61 3.36
CA PRO A 28 5.93 9.20 4.01
C PRO A 28 5.03 8.42 3.05
N THR A 29 4.58 7.24 3.48
CA THR A 29 3.80 6.31 2.67
C THR A 29 2.63 5.77 3.49
N LEU A 30 1.41 6.00 3.00
CA LEU A 30 0.18 5.46 3.58
C LEU A 30 -0.37 4.33 2.69
N VAL A 31 -0.60 3.17 3.29
CA VAL A 31 -1.28 2.04 2.64
C VAL A 31 -2.70 1.91 3.17
N ILE A 32 -3.68 1.84 2.27
CA ILE A 32 -5.07 1.58 2.62
C ILE A 32 -5.35 0.10 2.41
N THR A 33 -5.61 -0.65 3.48
CA THR A 33 -5.97 -2.07 3.39
C THR A 33 -6.78 -2.55 4.60
N ALA A 34 -7.62 -3.56 4.41
CA ALA A 34 -8.25 -4.31 5.50
C ALA A 34 -7.47 -5.58 5.86
N ASP A 35 -6.49 -5.97 5.05
CA ASP A 35 -5.72 -7.19 5.23
C ASP A 35 -4.68 -7.02 6.34
N ARG A 36 -4.73 -7.92 7.33
CA ARG A 36 -3.83 -7.87 8.50
C ARG A 36 -2.42 -8.37 8.19
N GLY A 37 -2.28 -9.30 7.24
CA GLY A 37 -0.99 -9.81 6.78
C GLY A 37 -0.23 -8.76 5.99
N LEU A 38 -0.90 -8.12 5.01
CA LEU A 38 -0.33 -7.01 4.26
C LEU A 38 0.05 -5.85 5.19
N ARG A 39 -0.82 -5.49 6.15
CA ARG A 39 -0.51 -4.49 7.18
C ARG A 39 0.82 -4.77 7.87
N ALA A 40 1.02 -5.99 8.37
CA ALA A 40 2.26 -6.35 9.05
C ALA A 40 3.48 -6.20 8.14
N ARG A 41 3.37 -6.65 6.88
CA ARG A 41 4.47 -6.59 5.90
C ARG A 41 4.86 -5.15 5.55
N VAL A 42 3.88 -4.28 5.28
CA VAL A 42 4.17 -2.89 4.84
C VAL A 42 4.60 -2.00 6.02
N THR A 43 4.09 -2.21 7.22
CA THR A 43 4.56 -1.48 8.41
C THR A 43 6.01 -1.83 8.75
N ALA A 44 6.45 -3.08 8.51
CA ALA A 44 7.86 -3.44 8.65
C ALA A 44 8.79 -2.68 7.68
N LEU A 45 8.24 -2.16 6.57
CA LEU A 45 8.95 -1.30 5.61
C LEU A 45 8.82 0.20 5.92
N GLY A 46 8.17 0.57 7.04
CA GLY A 46 8.00 1.96 7.47
C GLY A 46 6.74 2.65 6.94
N ALA A 47 5.81 1.92 6.32
CA ALA A 47 4.54 2.50 5.90
C ALA A 47 3.55 2.63 7.07
N GLU A 48 2.79 3.73 7.05
CA GLU A 48 1.56 3.88 7.82
C GLU A 48 0.43 3.09 7.16
N VAL A 49 -0.54 2.65 7.96
CA VAL A 49 -1.67 1.84 7.47
C VAL A 49 -2.99 2.37 8.01
N ALA A 50 -3.96 2.56 7.11
CA ALA A 50 -5.32 2.89 7.47
C ALA A 50 -6.33 1.91 6.84
N GLY A 51 -7.50 1.78 7.45
CA GLY A 51 -8.56 0.90 6.96
C GLY A 51 -9.31 1.51 5.76
N PRO A 52 -9.96 0.70 4.90
CA PRO A 52 -10.60 1.19 3.67
C PRO A 52 -11.71 2.22 3.88
N ARG A 53 -12.29 2.29 5.08
CA ARG A 53 -13.31 3.30 5.42
C ARG A 53 -12.75 4.72 5.43
N THR A 54 -11.45 4.89 5.59
CA THR A 54 -10.79 6.22 5.62
C THR A 54 -10.67 6.84 4.22
N ALA A 55 -10.74 6.04 3.16
CA ALA A 55 -10.65 6.49 1.78
C ALA A 55 -12.03 6.73 1.13
N ARG A 56 -13.11 6.66 1.91
CA ARG A 56 -14.46 6.97 1.45
C ARG A 56 -14.67 8.48 1.55
N GLY A 57 -14.85 9.13 0.41
CA GLY A 57 -15.42 10.48 0.32
C GLY A 57 -16.93 10.45 0.48
#